data_AF-A0A353CP46-F1
#
_entry.id   AF-A0A353CP46-F1
#
_cell.length_a   1.000
_cell.length_b   1.000
_cell.length_c   1.000
_cell.angle_alpha   90.00
_cell.angle_beta   90.00
_cell.angle_gamma   90.00
#
_symmetry.space_group_name_H-M   'P 1'
#
loop_
_entity.id
_entity.type
_entity.pdbx_description
1 polymer ?
#
loop_
_entity_poly.entity_id
_entity_poly.type
_entity_poly.pdbx_seq_one_letter_code
_entity_poly.pdbx_strand_id
1 'polypeptide(L)'
;MKKILIAAVLLGFAAAAKAEINFDQGVDVKAAIEQASEVSADLPVADRYLGHSRYTRDCVRFGFGPSDTEQISEKVWLRSQEYIQDCHTQYVQQCHTVTGPNGKPQTQCHMVPQTHCYERPGQSWREAVQVKVNPRKLFPWERDSFEVCLEGPWSRFYVNQAAYKYSVDKTGNYDTLYTLTAGKKVVTDPDKSGIEALGFSYENGKFTFTVSDKWGGEYAGEKTMVKVELYKDNVLFFDTLKGEKEFVFDAARGYTMTFSEKDLVKPEADGNDDFRGPKKYFLKWGFKRLGAISTDKFIKKDKTDSIEAK
;
A
#
# COMPACT_ATOMS: atom_id res chain seq x y z
N MET A 1 -36.58 -8.66 -26.08
CA MET A 1 -36.80 -7.20 -26.05
C MET A 1 -35.50 -6.46 -25.67
N LYS A 2 -34.45 -6.56 -26.50
CA LYS A 2 -33.11 -5.96 -26.23
C LYS A 2 -32.53 -5.23 -27.46
N LYS A 3 -33.35 -4.96 -28.48
CA LYS A 3 -32.90 -4.41 -29.79
C LYS A 3 -33.41 -3.00 -30.11
N ILE A 4 -34.12 -2.33 -29.19
CA ILE A 4 -34.83 -1.07 -29.53
C ILE A 4 -34.13 0.20 -28.99
N LEU A 5 -33.15 0.09 -28.09
CA LEU A 5 -32.56 1.28 -27.43
C LEU A 5 -31.36 1.93 -28.13
N ILE A 6 -30.85 1.37 -29.25
CA ILE A 6 -29.70 1.95 -29.97
C ILE A 6 -30.13 3.00 -31.02
N ALA A 7 -31.42 3.02 -31.42
CA ALA A 7 -31.90 3.92 -32.48
C ALA A 7 -32.06 5.40 -32.04
N ALA A 8 -32.12 5.69 -30.74
CA ALA A 8 -32.41 7.04 -30.26
C ALA A 8 -31.19 7.98 -30.19
N VAL A 9 -29.95 7.45 -30.18
CA VAL A 9 -28.73 8.27 -30.09
C VAL A 9 -28.29 8.78 -31.47
N LEU A 10 -28.69 8.12 -32.56
CA LEU A 10 -28.32 8.50 -33.93
C LEU A 10 -29.21 9.62 -34.52
N LEU A 11 -30.38 9.88 -33.95
CA LEU A 11 -31.30 10.92 -34.45
C LEU A 11 -30.89 12.35 -34.04
N GLY A 12 -29.97 12.51 -33.07
CA GLY A 12 -29.50 13.82 -32.61
C GLY A 12 -28.50 14.51 -33.55
N PHE A 13 -27.87 13.78 -34.47
CA PHE A 13 -26.87 14.33 -35.40
C PHE A 13 -27.43 14.65 -36.80
N ALA A 14 -28.68 14.28 -37.09
CA ALA A 14 -29.28 14.50 -38.41
C ALA A 14 -29.74 15.96 -38.65
N ALA A 15 -29.76 16.83 -37.63
CA ALA A 15 -30.22 18.21 -37.81
C ALA A 15 -29.17 19.12 -38.48
N ALA A 16 -27.90 18.74 -38.53
CA ALA A 16 -26.82 19.55 -39.10
C ALA A 16 -26.42 19.16 -40.53
N ALA A 17 -26.84 17.99 -41.01
CA ALA A 17 -26.57 17.53 -42.36
C ALA A 17 -27.91 17.31 -43.08
N LYS A 18 -28.19 18.12 -44.11
CA LYS A 18 -29.33 17.93 -45.02
C LYS A 18 -29.13 16.69 -45.92
N ALA A 19 -28.81 15.54 -45.33
CA ALA A 19 -28.70 14.27 -46.00
C ALA A 19 -29.97 13.48 -45.70
N GLU A 20 -30.84 13.36 -46.70
CA GLU A 20 -32.08 12.59 -46.63
C GLU A 20 -31.71 11.10 -46.64
N ILE A 21 -31.67 10.47 -45.46
CA ILE A 21 -31.36 9.03 -45.35
C ILE A 21 -32.64 8.25 -45.63
N ASN A 22 -32.68 7.54 -46.75
CA ASN A 22 -33.77 6.63 -47.09
C ASN A 22 -33.59 5.28 -46.37
N PHE A 23 -34.42 5.01 -45.36
CA PHE A 23 -34.34 3.82 -44.52
C PHE A 23 -34.98 2.56 -45.14
N ASP A 24 -35.62 2.67 -46.32
CA ASP A 24 -36.26 1.54 -47.02
C ASP A 24 -35.29 0.75 -47.91
N GLN A 25 -34.10 1.30 -48.17
CA GLN A 25 -33.00 0.58 -48.80
C GLN A 25 -32.08 0.10 -47.67
N GLY A 26 -32.02 -1.22 -47.46
CA GLY A 26 -31.35 -1.85 -46.33
C GLY A 26 -30.04 -1.14 -45.95
N VAL A 27 -29.93 -0.75 -44.67
CA VAL A 27 -28.84 0.06 -44.15
C VAL A 27 -27.50 -0.61 -44.47
N ASP A 28 -26.78 -0.06 -45.44
CA ASP A 28 -25.42 -0.47 -45.74
C ASP A 28 -24.51 0.09 -44.64
N VAL A 29 -24.36 -0.72 -43.59
CA VAL A 29 -23.50 -0.43 -42.44
C VAL A 29 -22.08 -0.11 -42.89
N LYS A 30 -21.62 -0.67 -44.02
CA LYS A 30 -20.27 -0.46 -44.53
C LYS A 30 -20.13 0.93 -45.16
N ALA A 31 -21.10 1.34 -45.98
CA ALA A 31 -21.14 2.69 -46.55
C ALA A 31 -21.30 3.77 -45.46
N ALA A 32 -22.08 3.49 -44.41
CA ALA A 32 -22.22 4.41 -43.27
C ALA A 32 -20.92 4.55 -42.46
N ILE A 33 -20.15 3.47 -42.29
CA ILE A 33 -18.83 3.51 -41.64
C ILE A 33 -17.82 4.27 -42.52
N GLU A 34 -17.85 4.06 -43.85
CA GLU A 34 -16.98 4.79 -44.79
C GLU A 34 -17.30 6.29 -44.79
N GLN A 35 -18.57 6.69 -44.88
CA GLN A 35 -18.98 8.10 -44.77
C GLN A 35 -18.63 8.72 -43.40
N ALA A 36 -18.80 7.98 -42.30
CA ALA A 36 -18.42 8.46 -40.98
C ALA A 36 -16.91 8.62 -40.82
N SER A 37 -16.11 7.84 -41.56
CA SER A 37 -14.65 7.95 -41.56
C SER A 37 -14.09 9.08 -42.42
N GLU A 38 -14.83 9.52 -43.44
CA GLU A 38 -14.44 10.63 -44.33
C GLU A 38 -14.81 12.02 -43.78
N VAL A 39 -15.81 12.10 -42.89
CA VAL A 39 -16.13 13.35 -42.18
C VAL A 39 -15.17 13.52 -41.00
N SER A 40 -13.94 13.94 -41.30
CA SER A 40 -13.13 14.65 -40.32
C SER A 40 -13.80 16.00 -40.07
N ALA A 41 -14.71 16.07 -39.10
CA ALA A 41 -15.13 17.36 -38.59
C ALA A 41 -13.85 18.04 -38.07
N ASP A 42 -13.44 19.14 -38.70
CA ASP A 42 -12.53 20.12 -38.10
C ASP A 42 -13.27 20.67 -36.89
N LEU A 43 -13.25 19.89 -35.80
CA LEU A 43 -13.63 20.38 -34.50
C LEU A 43 -12.68 21.55 -34.25
N PRO A 44 -13.17 22.76 -33.93
CA PRO A 44 -12.29 23.85 -33.53
C PRO A 44 -11.39 23.26 -32.46
N VAL A 45 -10.07 23.32 -32.69
CA VAL A 45 -9.08 22.80 -31.77
C VAL A 45 -9.41 23.48 -30.45
N ALA A 46 -10.10 22.77 -29.56
CA ALA A 46 -10.42 23.28 -28.25
C ALA A 46 -9.08 23.68 -27.68
N ASP A 47 -8.88 24.98 -27.46
CA ASP A 47 -7.62 25.57 -27.02
C ASP A 47 -7.02 24.62 -25.99
N ARG A 48 -6.07 23.79 -26.43
CA ARG A 48 -5.44 22.82 -25.55
C ARG A 48 -4.61 23.68 -24.66
N TYR A 49 -5.16 23.94 -23.47
CA TYR A 49 -4.51 24.73 -22.47
C TYR A 49 -3.09 24.17 -22.31
N LEU A 50 -2.09 24.93 -22.74
CA LEU A 50 -0.68 24.54 -22.77
C LEU A 50 -0.09 24.45 -21.35
N GLY A 51 -0.88 24.73 -20.32
CA GLY A 51 -0.50 24.62 -18.92
C GLY A 51 -0.70 23.21 -18.36
N HIS A 52 0.11 22.87 -17.37
CA HIS A 52 -0.08 21.66 -16.59
C HIS A 52 -1.27 21.82 -15.64
N SER A 53 -2.23 20.91 -15.71
CA SER A 53 -3.24 20.74 -14.67
C SER A 53 -2.75 19.74 -13.63
N ARG A 54 -2.87 20.05 -12.33
CA ARG A 54 -2.70 19.06 -11.25
C ARG A 54 -3.95 19.02 -10.37
N TYR A 55 -4.18 17.88 -9.75
CA TYR A 55 -5.33 17.67 -8.88
C TYR A 55 -4.85 17.43 -7.45
N THR A 56 -5.61 17.90 -6.45
CA THR A 56 -5.38 17.48 -5.07
C THR A 56 -5.91 16.07 -4.88
N ARG A 57 -5.19 15.26 -4.11
CA ARG A 57 -5.60 13.91 -3.76
C ARG A 57 -6.08 13.90 -2.31
N ASP A 58 -7.34 13.51 -2.11
CA ASP A 58 -7.93 13.34 -0.78
C ASP A 58 -8.27 11.86 -0.59
N CYS A 59 -7.78 11.27 0.50
CA CYS A 59 -7.83 9.83 0.74
C CYS A 59 -8.40 9.54 2.12
N VAL A 60 -9.22 8.49 2.21
CA VAL A 60 -9.66 7.91 3.46
C VAL A 60 -9.33 6.43 3.51
N ARG A 61 -8.95 5.96 4.71
CA ARG A 61 -8.64 4.56 4.98
C ARG A 61 -9.77 3.89 5.75
N PHE A 62 -10.19 2.73 5.29
CA PHE A 62 -11.20 1.88 5.93
C PHE A 62 -10.56 0.62 6.46
N GLY A 63 -10.78 0.33 7.74
CA GLY A 63 -10.29 -0.88 8.41
C GLY A 63 -11.44 -1.81 8.76
N PHE A 64 -11.29 -3.10 8.45
CA PHE A 64 -12.25 -4.14 8.79
C PHE A 64 -11.57 -5.24 9.59
N GLY A 65 -12.16 -5.56 10.74
CA GLY A 65 -11.72 -6.64 11.61
C GLY A 65 -12.39 -7.98 11.31
N PRO A 66 -12.05 -9.02 12.08
CA PRO A 66 -12.69 -10.32 11.98
C PRO A 66 -14.20 -10.23 12.19
N SER A 67 -14.95 -10.69 11.19
CA SER A 67 -16.41 -10.78 11.19
C SER A 67 -16.81 -11.83 10.18
N ASP A 68 -17.76 -12.69 10.55
CA ASP A 68 -18.40 -13.67 9.68
C ASP A 68 -19.63 -13.10 8.95
N THR A 69 -20.02 -11.87 9.28
CA THR A 69 -21.14 -11.16 8.66
C THR A 69 -20.66 -10.05 7.72
N GLU A 70 -21.58 -9.58 6.88
CA GLU A 70 -21.38 -8.41 6.03
C GLU A 70 -21.06 -7.17 6.87
N GLN A 71 -20.07 -6.39 6.42
CA GLN A 71 -19.68 -5.15 7.08
C GLN A 71 -19.77 -3.99 6.09
N ILE A 72 -20.30 -2.86 6.54
CA ILE A 72 -20.37 -1.63 5.75
C ILE A 72 -19.71 -0.52 6.55
N SER A 73 -18.81 0.23 5.92
CA SER A 73 -18.18 1.40 6.54
C SER A 73 -19.14 2.56 6.70
N GLU A 74 -18.75 3.53 7.52
CA GLU A 74 -19.36 4.85 7.49
C GLU A 74 -19.18 5.50 6.11
N LYS A 75 -20.11 6.41 5.79
CA LYS A 75 -20.03 7.25 4.58
C LYS A 75 -19.09 8.41 4.84
N VAL A 76 -18.09 8.59 3.96
CA VAL A 76 -17.10 9.66 4.08
C VAL A 76 -17.10 10.51 2.80
N TRP A 77 -17.07 11.83 2.95
CA TRP A 77 -16.99 12.77 1.83
C TRP A 77 -15.55 13.09 1.51
N LEU A 78 -15.14 12.83 0.28
CA LEU A 78 -13.84 13.21 -0.27
C LEU A 78 -13.97 14.43 -1.15
N ARG A 79 -12.87 15.19 -1.29
CA ARG A 79 -12.83 16.41 -2.10
C ARG A 79 -11.54 16.49 -2.93
N SER A 80 -11.66 16.86 -4.20
CA SER A 80 -10.51 17.17 -5.04
C SER A 80 -10.67 18.53 -5.69
N GLN A 81 -9.57 19.26 -5.81
CA GLN A 81 -9.48 20.56 -6.44
C GLN A 81 -8.43 20.50 -7.55
N GLU A 82 -8.81 20.93 -8.75
CA GLU A 82 -7.88 21.16 -9.85
C GLU A 82 -7.16 22.48 -9.64
N TYR A 83 -5.88 22.49 -9.97
CA TYR A 83 -5.04 23.66 -10.09
C TYR A 83 -4.52 23.71 -11.51
N ILE A 84 -4.77 24.84 -12.16
CA ILE A 84 -4.42 25.10 -13.54
C ILE A 84 -3.25 26.07 -13.53
N GLN A 85 -2.13 25.71 -14.17
CA GLN A 85 -0.96 26.58 -14.29
C GLN A 85 -1.16 27.58 -15.43
N ASP A 86 -1.34 28.84 -15.09
CA ASP A 86 -1.50 29.95 -16.03
C ASP A 86 -0.17 30.67 -16.25
N CYS A 87 0.30 30.66 -17.49
CA CYS A 87 1.57 31.26 -17.88
C CYS A 87 1.32 32.42 -18.83
N HIS A 88 1.86 33.59 -18.51
CA HIS A 88 1.83 34.75 -19.38
C HIS A 88 3.25 35.25 -19.63
N THR A 89 3.54 35.59 -20.88
CA THR A 89 4.83 36.17 -21.27
C THR A 89 4.78 37.67 -21.06
N GLN A 90 5.61 38.18 -20.16
CA GLN A 90 5.86 39.62 -20.00
C GLN A 90 7.21 39.96 -20.62
N TYR A 91 7.26 41.00 -21.45
CA TYR A 91 8.52 41.51 -21.96
C TYR A 91 9.10 42.50 -20.97
N VAL A 92 10.23 42.14 -20.36
CA VAL A 92 10.98 43.05 -19.48
C VAL A 92 12.19 43.60 -20.21
N GLN A 93 12.44 44.89 -20.01
CA GLN A 93 13.61 45.55 -20.58
C GLN A 93 14.85 45.20 -19.76
N GLN A 94 15.80 44.49 -20.36
CA GLN A 94 17.09 44.20 -19.76
C GLN A 94 18.16 45.08 -20.41
N CYS A 95 18.84 45.89 -19.59
CA CYS A 95 19.91 46.78 -20.02
C CYS A 95 21.25 46.28 -19.51
N HIS A 96 22.25 46.20 -20.38
CA HIS A 96 23.64 45.90 -20.02
C HIS A 96 24.56 46.97 -20.59
N THR A 97 25.70 47.18 -19.93
CA THR A 97 26.69 48.18 -20.37
C THR A 97 27.70 47.49 -21.28
N VAL A 98 27.82 47.96 -22.52
CA VAL A 98 28.80 47.49 -23.51
C VAL A 98 29.82 48.60 -23.77
N THR A 99 31.07 48.24 -24.08
CA THR A 99 32.09 49.21 -24.50
C THR A 99 31.87 49.55 -25.97
N GLY A 100 31.51 50.81 -26.25
CA GLY A 100 31.27 51.27 -27.61
C GLY A 100 32.56 51.41 -28.44
N PRO A 101 32.45 51.64 -29.76
CA PRO A 101 33.61 51.76 -30.68
C PRO A 101 34.64 52.84 -30.28
N ASN A 102 34.20 53.84 -29.50
CA ASN A 102 35.03 54.95 -29.02
C ASN A 102 35.66 54.68 -27.64
N GLY A 103 35.59 53.45 -27.13
CA GLY A 103 36.09 53.08 -25.79
C GLY A 103 35.27 53.62 -24.61
N LYS A 104 34.10 54.23 -24.87
CA LYS A 104 33.20 54.76 -23.83
C LYS A 104 32.09 53.74 -23.50
N PRO A 105 31.66 53.62 -22.23
CA PRO A 105 30.55 52.76 -21.85
C PRO A 105 29.25 53.28 -22.49
N GLN A 106 28.50 52.37 -23.13
CA GLN A 106 27.17 52.61 -23.70
C GLN A 106 26.19 51.59 -23.13
N THR A 107 25.01 52.05 -22.70
CA THR A 107 23.94 51.17 -22.22
C THR A 107 23.14 50.65 -23.41
N GLN A 108 23.10 49.33 -23.59
CA GLN A 108 22.28 48.67 -24.60
C GLN A 108 21.13 47.92 -23.91
N CYS A 109 19.90 48.27 -24.27
CA CYS A 109 18.70 47.63 -23.73
C CYS A 109 18.04 46.77 -24.81
N HIS A 110 17.53 45.60 -24.42
CA HIS A 110 16.73 44.73 -25.27
C HIS A 110 15.54 44.19 -24.49
N MET A 111 14.45 43.89 -25.19
CA MET A 111 13.26 43.28 -24.59
C MET A 111 13.48 41.78 -24.51
N VAL A 112 13.47 41.22 -23.30
CA VAL A 112 13.59 39.77 -23.07
C VAL A 112 12.22 39.24 -22.64
N PRO A 113 11.67 38.22 -23.33
CA PRO A 113 10.45 37.58 -22.86
C PRO A 113 10.74 36.82 -21.56
N GLN A 114 10.01 37.15 -20.50
CA GLN A 114 9.98 36.37 -19.26
C GLN A 114 8.60 35.74 -19.11
N THR A 115 8.58 34.42 -18.95
CA THR A 115 7.34 33.68 -18.72
C THR A 115 7.05 33.64 -17.22
N HIS A 116 5.96 34.27 -16.80
CA HIS A 116 5.47 34.20 -15.43
C HIS A 116 4.32 33.21 -15.34
N CYS A 117 4.51 32.16 -14.56
CA CYS A 117 3.48 31.16 -14.31
C CYS A 117 2.97 31.23 -12.87
N TYR A 118 1.67 31.10 -12.68
CA TYR A 118 1.05 30.94 -11.37
C TYR A 118 -0.06 29.90 -11.42
N GLU A 119 -0.40 29.30 -10.28
CA GLU A 119 -1.51 28.35 -10.19
C GLU A 119 -2.79 29.09 -9.81
N ARG A 120 -3.89 28.76 -10.49
CA ARG A 120 -5.24 29.18 -10.10
C ARG A 120 -6.13 27.96 -9.87
N PRO A 121 -7.09 28.03 -8.92
CA PRO A 121 -8.04 26.96 -8.73
C PRO A 121 -8.93 26.82 -9.98
N GLY A 122 -9.03 25.58 -10.47
CA GLY A 122 -9.93 25.14 -11.53
C GLY A 122 -11.21 24.52 -10.97
N GLN A 123 -11.63 23.40 -11.55
CA GLN A 123 -12.82 22.67 -11.11
C GLN A 123 -12.62 21.99 -9.75
N SER A 124 -13.74 21.73 -9.06
CA SER A 124 -13.74 20.99 -7.78
C SER A 124 -14.69 19.81 -7.86
N TRP A 125 -14.30 18.69 -7.26
CA TRP A 125 -15.06 17.46 -7.19
C TRP A 125 -15.30 17.07 -5.74
N ARG A 126 -16.48 16.48 -5.51
CA ARG A 126 -16.86 15.92 -4.21
C ARG A 126 -17.56 14.60 -4.46
N GLU A 127 -17.20 13.59 -3.70
CA GLU A 127 -17.78 12.25 -3.80
C GLU A 127 -17.92 11.69 -2.38
N ALA A 128 -19.11 11.20 -2.05
CA ALA A 128 -19.31 10.40 -0.86
C ALA A 128 -18.95 8.96 -1.18
N VAL A 129 -18.10 8.36 -0.37
CA VAL A 129 -17.65 6.98 -0.55
C VAL A 129 -18.03 6.11 0.65
N GLN A 130 -18.42 4.87 0.35
CA GLN A 130 -18.63 3.79 1.31
C GLN A 130 -17.99 2.51 0.80
N VAL A 131 -17.58 1.67 1.74
CA VAL A 131 -16.98 0.36 1.47
C VAL A 131 -17.83 -0.70 2.14
N LYS A 132 -18.40 -1.60 1.35
CA LYS A 132 -19.12 -2.78 1.79
C LYS A 132 -18.26 -4.01 1.55
N VAL A 133 -18.04 -4.81 2.58
CA VAL A 133 -17.32 -6.08 2.46
C VAL A 133 -18.29 -7.21 2.74
N ASN A 134 -18.45 -8.09 1.74
CA ASN A 134 -19.28 -9.28 1.85
C ASN A 134 -18.73 -10.23 2.95
N PRO A 135 -19.57 -11.14 3.47
CA PRO A 135 -19.17 -12.13 4.47
C PRO A 135 -17.90 -12.90 4.09
N ARG A 136 -16.99 -13.08 5.06
CA ARG A 136 -15.72 -13.80 4.90
C ARG A 136 -15.21 -14.27 6.26
N LYS A 137 -14.18 -15.12 6.30
CA LYS A 137 -13.61 -15.61 7.56
C LYS A 137 -12.17 -15.13 7.72
N LEU A 138 -11.97 -14.15 8.59
CA LEU A 138 -10.64 -13.70 9.01
C LEU A 138 -10.21 -14.42 10.27
N PHE A 139 -8.91 -14.69 10.40
CA PHE A 139 -8.32 -15.08 11.66
C PHE A 139 -8.34 -13.90 12.65
N PRO A 140 -8.32 -14.14 13.97
CA PRO A 140 -8.43 -13.08 14.98
C PRO A 140 -7.41 -11.92 14.86
N TRP A 141 -6.23 -12.18 14.28
CA TRP A 141 -5.18 -11.19 14.05
C TRP A 141 -5.19 -10.59 12.65
N GLU A 142 -5.96 -11.17 11.71
CA GLU A 142 -6.08 -10.63 10.37
C GLU A 142 -6.94 -9.37 10.37
N ARG A 143 -6.56 -8.41 9.54
CA ARG A 143 -7.27 -7.17 9.30
C ARG A 143 -7.23 -6.88 7.81
N ASP A 144 -8.32 -6.36 7.29
CA ASP A 144 -8.32 -5.78 5.96
C ASP A 144 -8.29 -4.25 6.08
N SER A 145 -7.48 -3.62 5.25
CA SER A 145 -7.26 -2.18 5.19
C SER A 145 -7.31 -1.74 3.73
N PHE A 146 -8.24 -0.85 3.44
CA PHE A 146 -8.48 -0.31 2.11
C PHE A 146 -8.34 1.20 2.14
N GLU A 147 -7.97 1.80 1.03
CA GLU A 147 -7.91 3.25 0.87
C GLU A 147 -8.67 3.66 -0.38
N VAL A 148 -9.53 4.66 -0.22
CA VAL A 148 -10.25 5.26 -1.34
C VAL A 148 -9.79 6.69 -1.46
N CYS A 149 -9.34 7.07 -2.65
CA CYS A 149 -8.84 8.40 -2.94
C CYS A 149 -9.61 9.04 -4.08
N LEU A 150 -9.97 10.32 -3.92
CA LEU A 150 -10.48 11.17 -4.98
C LEU A 150 -9.37 12.08 -5.49
N GLU A 151 -9.05 11.98 -6.77
CA GLU A 151 -8.10 12.83 -7.47
C GLU A 151 -8.74 13.29 -8.79
N GLY A 152 -9.05 14.58 -8.89
CA GLY A 152 -9.90 15.10 -9.95
C GLY A 152 -11.29 14.46 -9.94
N PRO A 153 -11.84 14.07 -11.10
CA PRO A 153 -13.08 13.30 -11.20
C PRO A 153 -12.88 11.79 -10.95
N TRP A 154 -11.67 11.33 -10.63
CA TRP A 154 -11.36 9.91 -10.54
C TRP A 154 -11.27 9.46 -9.09
N SER A 155 -12.23 8.64 -8.66
CA SER A 155 -12.13 7.90 -7.41
C SER A 155 -11.49 6.52 -7.63
N ARG A 156 -10.37 6.29 -6.94
CA ARG A 156 -9.55 5.09 -7.04
C ARG A 156 -9.57 4.32 -5.72
N PHE A 157 -9.64 3.00 -5.83
CA PHE A 157 -9.66 2.07 -4.71
C PHE A 157 -8.32 1.34 -4.62
N TYR A 158 -7.75 1.28 -3.42
CA TYR A 158 -6.47 0.65 -3.14
C TYR A 158 -6.61 -0.37 -2.02
N VAL A 159 -5.97 -1.53 -2.19
CA VAL A 159 -5.85 -2.56 -1.16
C VAL A 159 -4.50 -2.37 -0.47
N ASN A 160 -4.50 -1.93 0.79
CA ASN A 160 -3.27 -1.74 1.56
C ASN A 160 -2.83 -3.03 2.25
N GLN A 161 -3.77 -3.68 2.92
CA GLN A 161 -3.56 -4.95 3.61
C GLN A 161 -4.84 -5.77 3.44
N ALA A 162 -4.71 -7.03 3.04
CA ALA A 162 -5.86 -7.90 2.90
C ALA A 162 -5.49 -9.36 3.10
N ALA A 163 -6.35 -10.10 3.81
CA ALA A 163 -6.24 -11.55 3.94
C ALA A 163 -6.81 -12.30 2.72
N TYR A 164 -7.44 -11.60 1.79
CA TYR A 164 -8.03 -12.15 0.58
C TYR A 164 -7.69 -11.31 -0.64
N LYS A 165 -7.67 -11.95 -1.81
CA LYS A 165 -7.78 -11.22 -3.08
C LYS A 165 -9.23 -10.80 -3.25
N TYR A 166 -9.49 -9.51 -3.40
CA TYR A 166 -10.84 -8.98 -3.56
C TYR A 166 -11.16 -8.68 -5.02
N SER A 167 -12.38 -9.01 -5.43
CA SER A 167 -13.05 -8.35 -6.57
C SER A 167 -13.77 -7.12 -6.04
N VAL A 168 -13.67 -6.00 -6.76
CA VAL A 168 -14.22 -4.71 -6.34
C VAL A 168 -15.22 -4.24 -7.39
N ASP A 169 -16.48 -4.14 -6.99
CA ASP A 169 -17.56 -3.58 -7.81
C ASP A 169 -17.85 -2.15 -7.36
N LYS A 170 -17.83 -1.19 -8.30
CA LYS A 170 -18.17 0.21 -8.05
C LYS A 170 -19.60 0.48 -8.52
N THR A 171 -20.43 1.04 -7.64
CA THR A 171 -21.78 1.52 -7.98
C THR A 171 -21.97 2.95 -7.50
N GLY A 172 -22.76 3.74 -8.22
CA GLY A 172 -22.95 5.17 -7.94
C GLY A 172 -21.86 6.07 -8.54
N ASN A 173 -22.20 7.35 -8.71
CA ASN A 173 -21.31 8.38 -9.29
C ASN A 173 -20.86 9.41 -8.23
N TYR A 174 -21.81 9.96 -7.47
CA TYR A 174 -21.55 10.94 -6.40
C TYR A 174 -21.69 10.34 -4.99
N ASP A 175 -22.50 9.30 -4.87
CA ASP A 175 -22.65 8.43 -3.69
C ASP A 175 -22.13 7.05 -4.08
N THR A 176 -20.81 6.91 -4.04
CA THR A 176 -20.13 5.70 -4.51
C THR A 176 -20.08 4.65 -3.41
N LEU A 177 -20.56 3.46 -3.76
CA LEU A 177 -20.42 2.25 -2.96
C LEU A 177 -19.46 1.29 -3.66
N TYR A 178 -18.34 0.99 -2.99
CA TYR A 178 -17.45 -0.10 -3.36
C TYR A 178 -17.90 -1.38 -2.64
N THR A 179 -18.31 -2.39 -3.40
CA THR A 179 -18.67 -3.71 -2.87
C THR A 179 -17.53 -4.69 -3.11
N LEU A 180 -17.05 -5.31 -2.04
CA LEU A 180 -15.90 -6.20 -2.05
C LEU A 180 -16.36 -7.64 -1.88
N THR A 181 -15.96 -8.50 -2.82
CA THR A 181 -16.18 -9.94 -2.74
C THR A 181 -14.84 -10.65 -2.55
N ALA A 182 -14.71 -11.36 -1.42
CA ALA A 182 -13.50 -12.13 -1.10
C ALA A 182 -13.35 -13.32 -2.05
N GLY A 183 -12.17 -13.43 -2.68
CA GLY A 183 -11.79 -14.55 -3.55
C GLY A 183 -10.84 -15.51 -2.83
N LYS A 184 -9.66 -15.74 -3.41
CA LYS A 184 -8.65 -16.63 -2.82
C LYS A 184 -8.02 -15.99 -1.58
N LYS A 185 -7.91 -16.77 -0.48
CA LYS A 185 -7.17 -16.36 0.72
C LYS A 185 -5.69 -16.15 0.37
N VAL A 186 -5.13 -15.06 0.87
CA VAL A 186 -3.72 -14.69 0.72
C VAL A 186 -3.02 -15.02 2.02
N VAL A 187 -1.87 -15.67 1.92
CA VAL A 187 -1.04 -15.98 3.07
C VAL A 187 -0.51 -14.68 3.66
N THR A 188 -0.78 -14.39 4.94
CA THR A 188 -0.34 -13.17 5.61
C THR A 188 0.80 -13.44 6.59
N ASP A 189 1.51 -12.39 7.00
CA ASP A 189 2.48 -12.50 8.09
C ASP A 189 1.79 -13.03 9.37
N PRO A 190 2.47 -13.86 10.18
CA PRO A 190 1.94 -14.27 11.47
C PRO A 190 1.83 -13.08 12.43
N ASP A 191 0.89 -13.13 13.37
CA ASP A 191 0.71 -12.06 14.35
C ASP A 191 1.99 -11.85 15.17
N LYS A 192 2.55 -10.64 15.12
CA LYS A 192 3.71 -10.28 15.94
C LYS A 192 3.41 -10.48 17.42
N SER A 193 2.17 -10.31 17.88
CA SER A 193 1.78 -10.50 19.29
C SER A 193 1.22 -11.90 19.57
N GLY A 194 1.33 -12.83 18.61
CA GLY A 194 0.77 -14.18 18.75
C GLY A 194 1.52 -15.05 19.77
N ILE A 195 2.85 -14.91 19.87
CA ILE A 195 3.68 -15.66 20.81
C ILE A 195 4.37 -14.71 21.79
N GLU A 196 4.27 -14.97 23.09
CA GLU A 196 4.84 -14.15 24.16
C GLU A 196 5.74 -14.97 25.08
N ALA A 197 6.84 -14.39 25.55
CA ALA A 197 7.72 -15.04 26.51
C ALA A 197 7.04 -15.09 27.90
N LEU A 198 7.01 -16.28 28.50
CA LEU A 198 6.50 -16.49 29.86
C LEU A 198 7.63 -16.49 30.89
N GLY A 199 8.79 -17.01 30.52
CA GLY A 199 9.91 -17.10 31.44
C GLY A 199 11.16 -17.70 30.82
N PHE A 200 12.30 -17.28 31.34
CA PHE A 200 13.62 -17.81 31.04
C PHE A 200 14.32 -18.14 32.36
N SER A 201 14.83 -19.36 32.50
CA SER A 201 15.50 -19.82 33.72
C SER A 201 16.68 -20.74 33.40
N TYR A 202 17.58 -20.89 34.38
CA TYR A 202 18.72 -21.79 34.31
C TYR A 202 18.78 -22.64 35.57
N GLU A 203 18.75 -23.95 35.40
CA GLU A 203 18.80 -24.91 36.50
C GLU A 203 19.54 -26.17 36.04
N ASN A 204 20.39 -26.74 36.90
CA ASN A 204 21.08 -28.02 36.65
C ASN A 204 21.85 -28.06 35.31
N GLY A 205 22.49 -26.95 34.92
CA GLY A 205 23.26 -26.88 33.68
C GLY A 205 22.43 -26.69 32.41
N LYS A 206 21.11 -26.46 32.53
CA LYS A 206 20.19 -26.34 31.41
C LYS A 206 19.39 -25.03 31.49
N PHE A 207 19.29 -24.38 30.35
CA PHE A 207 18.39 -23.27 30.13
C PHE A 207 17.00 -23.80 29.81
N THR A 208 15.97 -23.21 30.42
CA THR A 208 14.57 -23.45 30.10
C THR A 208 13.95 -22.14 29.65
N PHE A 209 13.40 -22.12 28.44
CA PHE A 209 12.66 -20.99 27.90
C PHE A 209 11.22 -21.43 27.64
N THR A 210 10.27 -20.63 28.12
CA THR A 210 8.84 -20.91 27.99
C THR A 210 8.17 -19.75 27.28
N VAL A 211 7.32 -20.08 26.30
CA VAL A 211 6.52 -19.11 25.57
C VAL A 211 5.06 -19.57 25.54
N SER A 212 4.14 -18.61 25.56
CA SER A 212 2.72 -18.82 25.32
C SER A 212 2.39 -18.45 23.88
N ASP A 213 1.43 -19.15 23.30
CA ASP A 213 0.94 -18.89 21.96
C ASP A 213 -0.58 -18.72 21.98
N LYS A 214 -1.00 -17.46 21.82
CA LYS A 214 -2.41 -17.06 21.86
C LYS A 214 -3.23 -17.73 20.76
N TRP A 215 -2.59 -18.03 19.62
CA TRP A 215 -3.25 -18.48 18.39
C TRP A 215 -2.92 -19.93 18.03
N GLY A 216 -2.22 -20.67 18.88
CA GLY A 216 -1.79 -22.04 18.57
C GLY A 216 -2.93 -22.97 18.14
N GLY A 217 -4.16 -22.75 18.58
CA GLY A 217 -5.34 -23.51 18.13
C GLY A 217 -5.81 -23.18 16.71
N GLU A 218 -5.64 -21.94 16.25
CA GLU A 218 -6.00 -21.52 14.88
C GLU A 218 -5.00 -22.05 13.85
N TYR A 219 -3.77 -22.34 14.28
CA TYR A 219 -2.69 -22.91 13.47
C TYR A 219 -2.68 -24.46 13.48
N ALA A 220 -3.78 -25.11 13.85
CA ALA A 220 -3.85 -26.56 13.94
C ALA A 220 -3.38 -27.24 12.63
N GLY A 221 -2.42 -28.16 12.74
CA GLY A 221 -1.81 -28.86 11.61
C GLY A 221 -0.56 -28.19 11.02
N GLU A 222 -0.22 -26.98 11.48
CA GLU A 222 1.04 -26.30 11.12
C GLU A 222 2.13 -26.51 12.17
N LYS A 223 3.36 -26.15 11.81
CA LYS A 223 4.49 -26.17 12.72
C LYS A 223 4.94 -24.75 13.07
N THR A 224 5.54 -24.62 14.24
CA THR A 224 6.07 -23.36 14.77
C THR A 224 7.54 -23.55 15.02
N MET A 225 8.35 -22.75 14.31
CA MET A 225 9.79 -22.71 14.55
C MET A 225 10.09 -21.52 15.46
N VAL A 226 10.73 -21.79 16.60
CA VAL A 226 11.25 -20.78 17.52
C VAL A 226 12.77 -20.83 17.45
N LYS A 227 13.40 -19.72 17.09
CA LYS A 227 14.85 -19.55 17.09
C LYS A 227 15.24 -18.77 18.35
N VAL A 228 16.20 -19.32 19.08
CA VAL A 228 16.80 -18.66 20.25
C VAL A 228 18.29 -18.43 20.02
N GLU A 229 18.77 -17.28 20.44
CA GLU A 229 20.16 -16.86 20.43
C GLU A 229 20.55 -16.53 21.88
N LEU A 230 21.45 -17.32 22.46
CA LEU A 230 21.89 -17.14 23.84
C LEU A 230 23.04 -16.14 23.90
N TYR A 231 22.88 -15.08 24.68
CA TYR A 231 23.91 -14.09 24.93
C TYR A 231 24.38 -14.15 26.37
N LYS A 232 25.68 -13.91 26.58
CA LYS A 232 26.26 -13.60 27.88
C LYS A 232 26.28 -12.08 28.04
N ASP A 233 25.59 -11.59 29.07
CA ASP A 233 25.49 -10.18 29.43
C ASP A 233 26.78 -9.74 30.12
N ASN A 234 27.53 -8.85 29.46
CA ASN A 234 28.79 -8.33 29.97
C ASN A 234 28.61 -6.86 30.35
N VAL A 235 28.40 -6.57 31.64
CA VAL A 235 28.11 -5.22 32.16
C VAL A 235 29.13 -4.14 31.71
N LEU A 236 30.38 -4.52 31.43
CA LEU A 236 31.47 -3.62 31.05
C LEU A 236 31.92 -3.73 29.58
N PHE A 237 31.37 -4.67 28.80
CA PHE A 237 31.84 -5.00 27.44
C PHE A 237 30.67 -5.30 26.49
N PHE A 238 30.96 -5.66 25.23
CA PHE A 238 29.92 -6.11 24.30
C PHE A 238 29.32 -7.46 24.72
N ASP A 239 28.01 -7.63 24.53
CA ASP A 239 27.33 -8.92 24.74
C ASP A 239 27.92 -9.99 23.82
N THR A 240 28.30 -11.14 24.39
CA THR A 240 28.93 -12.22 23.62
C THR A 240 27.87 -13.26 23.25
N LEU A 241 27.75 -13.57 21.95
CA LEU A 241 26.87 -14.63 21.47
C LEU A 241 27.47 -16.00 21.83
N LYS A 242 26.75 -16.79 22.63
CA LYS A 242 27.17 -18.15 23.00
C LYS A 242 26.76 -19.19 21.97
N GLY A 243 25.71 -18.92 21.22
CA GLY A 243 25.28 -19.72 20.09
C GLY A 243 23.77 -19.61 19.88
N GLU A 244 23.29 -20.30 18.85
CA GLU A 244 21.89 -20.30 18.45
C GLU A 244 21.33 -21.71 18.29
N LYS A 245 20.01 -21.85 18.45
CA LYS A 245 19.29 -23.10 18.22
C LYS A 245 17.88 -22.83 17.73
N GLU A 246 17.43 -23.66 16.79
CA GLU A 246 16.06 -23.65 16.29
C GLU A 246 15.29 -24.85 16.87
N PHE A 247 14.09 -24.59 17.34
CA PHE A 247 13.15 -25.61 17.82
C PHE A 247 11.93 -25.61 16.92
N VAL A 248 11.48 -26.79 16.52
CA VAL A 248 10.28 -26.94 15.69
C VAL A 248 9.25 -27.75 16.47
N PHE A 249 8.08 -27.15 16.67
CA PHE A 249 6.96 -27.74 17.40
C PHE A 249 5.73 -27.84 16.50
N ASP A 250 4.83 -28.76 16.79
CA ASP A 250 3.48 -28.69 16.24
C ASP A 250 2.71 -27.53 16.91
N ALA A 251 1.73 -26.94 16.22
CA ALA A 251 0.96 -25.83 16.77
C ALA A 251 0.29 -26.17 18.11
N ALA A 252 0.56 -25.39 19.15
CA ALA A 252 0.10 -25.61 20.52
C ALA A 252 -0.01 -24.27 21.25
N ARG A 253 -0.71 -24.22 22.39
CA ARG A 253 -0.91 -22.97 23.16
C ARG A 253 0.33 -22.50 23.94
N GLY A 254 1.39 -23.29 23.98
CA GLY A 254 2.63 -22.95 24.65
C GLY A 254 3.73 -23.95 24.34
N TYR A 255 4.96 -23.48 24.45
CA TYR A 255 6.16 -24.24 24.12
C TYR A 255 7.19 -24.13 25.24
N THR A 256 7.78 -25.26 25.61
CA THR A 256 8.88 -25.33 26.56
C THR A 256 10.11 -25.84 25.83
N MET A 257 11.16 -25.03 25.82
CA MET A 257 12.44 -25.31 25.18
C MET A 257 13.48 -25.51 26.26
N THR A 258 14.12 -26.67 26.28
CA THR A 258 15.22 -26.97 27.22
C THR A 258 16.48 -27.26 26.42
N PHE A 259 17.58 -26.58 26.75
CA PHE A 259 18.87 -26.74 26.08
C PHE A 259 20.04 -26.40 27.01
N SER A 260 21.21 -26.96 26.71
CA SER A 260 22.49 -26.61 27.31
C SER A 260 23.33 -25.80 26.33
N GLU A 261 24.40 -25.15 26.80
CA GLU A 261 25.33 -24.44 25.91
C GLU A 261 25.97 -25.35 24.85
N LYS A 262 26.06 -26.66 25.13
CA LYS A 262 26.63 -27.66 24.21
C LYS A 262 25.69 -27.98 23.04
N ASP A 263 24.40 -27.72 23.22
CA ASP A 263 23.38 -27.98 22.19
C ASP A 263 23.27 -26.83 21.17
N LEU A 264 23.97 -25.71 21.42
CA LEU A 264 23.93 -24.52 20.58
C LEU A 264 24.95 -24.61 19.45
N VAL A 265 24.57 -24.11 18.28
CA VAL A 265 25.50 -23.88 17.17
C VAL A 265 26.30 -22.62 17.49
N LYS A 266 27.61 -22.78 17.70
CA LYS A 266 28.52 -21.69 18.05
C LYS A 266 28.94 -20.89 16.82
N PRO A 267 29.13 -19.57 16.92
CA PRO A 267 29.77 -18.80 15.86
C PRO A 267 31.23 -19.26 15.65
N GLU A 268 31.74 -19.15 14.42
CA GLU A 268 33.07 -19.64 14.02
C GLU A 268 34.25 -18.92 14.71
N ALA A 269 33.99 -17.83 15.44
CA ALA A 269 35.00 -17.09 16.17
C ALA A 269 34.40 -16.55 17.47
N ASP A 270 34.90 -17.03 18.61
CA ASP A 270 35.00 -16.23 19.83
C ASP A 270 36.01 -16.88 20.78
N GLY A 271 37.28 -16.54 20.55
CA GLY A 271 38.42 -16.90 21.38
C GLY A 271 38.65 -15.89 22.49
N ASN A 272 37.88 -15.98 23.57
CA ASN A 272 38.33 -15.74 24.96
C ASN A 272 37.13 -15.80 25.92
N ASP A 273 37.03 -16.89 26.69
CA ASP A 273 35.98 -17.05 27.70
C ASP A 273 36.44 -16.64 29.13
N ASP A 274 37.57 -15.92 29.22
CA ASP A 274 38.30 -15.65 30.47
C ASP A 274 37.67 -14.59 31.41
N PHE A 275 36.40 -14.23 31.19
CA PHE A 275 35.72 -13.26 32.05
C PHE A 275 35.34 -13.87 33.41
N ARG A 276 35.92 -13.36 34.50
CA ARG A 276 35.75 -13.82 35.89
C ARG A 276 34.53 -13.22 36.64
N GLY A 277 33.62 -12.53 35.96
CA GLY A 277 32.41 -11.95 36.56
C GLY A 277 31.23 -12.92 36.68
N PRO A 278 30.14 -12.54 37.40
CA PRO A 278 28.91 -13.32 37.47
C PRO A 278 28.35 -13.54 36.06
N LYS A 279 28.05 -14.80 35.72
CA LYS A 279 27.58 -15.17 34.39
C LYS A 279 26.10 -14.86 34.27
N LYS A 280 25.78 -13.67 33.78
CA LYS A 280 24.44 -13.27 33.40
C LYS A 280 24.17 -13.65 31.95
N TYR A 281 22.98 -14.17 31.67
CA TYR A 281 22.56 -14.61 30.34
C TYR A 281 21.21 -14.04 29.98
N PHE A 282 20.99 -13.70 28.71
CA PHE A 282 19.67 -13.38 28.17
C PHE A 282 19.50 -14.03 26.79
N LEU A 283 18.24 -14.14 26.34
CA LEU A 283 17.93 -14.62 25.00
C LEU A 283 17.51 -13.46 24.11
N LYS A 284 18.04 -13.43 22.88
CA LYS A 284 17.30 -12.86 21.75
C LYS A 284 16.56 -14.00 21.08
N TRP A 285 15.32 -13.78 20.69
CA TRP A 285 14.53 -14.84 20.10
C TRP A 285 13.58 -14.30 19.04
N GLY A 286 13.01 -15.21 18.29
CA GLY A 286 11.95 -14.93 17.35
C GLY A 286 11.31 -16.22 16.89
N PHE A 287 10.29 -16.10 16.06
CA PHE A 287 9.57 -17.27 15.58
C PHE A 287 9.12 -17.08 14.14
N LYS A 288 8.84 -18.20 13.47
CA LYS A 288 8.10 -18.24 12.21
C LYS A 288 7.16 -19.43 12.22
N ARG A 289 6.09 -19.35 11.45
CA ARG A 289 5.17 -20.46 11.22
C ARG A 289 5.57 -21.18 9.94
N LEU A 290 5.42 -22.49 9.94
CA LEU A 290 5.73 -23.37 8.82
C LEU A 290 4.41 -24.04 8.41
N GLY A 291 3.76 -23.48 7.39
CA GLY A 291 2.47 -23.94 6.92
C GLY A 291 1.89 -23.09 5.78
N ALA A 292 0.59 -23.20 5.57
CA ALA A 292 -0.16 -22.55 4.48
C ALA A 292 -0.99 -21.33 4.95
N ILE A 293 -1.20 -21.17 6.26
CA ILE A 293 -2.00 -20.10 6.87
C ILE A 293 -1.22 -18.79 6.85
N SER A 294 0.05 -18.83 7.26
CA SER A 294 0.91 -17.64 7.32
C SER A 294 2.23 -17.81 6.61
N THR A 295 2.85 -16.70 6.26
CA THR A 295 4.13 -16.69 5.56
C THR A 295 5.22 -17.26 6.48
N ASP A 296 6.28 -17.79 5.89
CA ASP A 296 7.49 -18.25 6.60
C ASP A 296 8.38 -17.09 7.08
N LYS A 297 7.86 -15.86 7.12
CA LYS A 297 8.58 -14.69 7.60
C LYS A 297 8.96 -14.83 9.07
N PHE A 298 10.23 -14.59 9.37
CA PHE A 298 10.74 -14.61 10.74
C PHE A 298 10.40 -13.33 11.49
N ILE A 299 9.63 -13.46 12.57
CA ILE A 299 9.26 -12.39 13.46
C ILE A 299 10.26 -12.31 14.61
N LYS A 300 11.11 -11.28 14.58
CA LYS A 300 12.02 -10.97 15.69
C LYS A 300 11.22 -10.47 16.90
N LYS A 301 11.56 -10.99 18.07
CA LYS A 301 11.02 -10.58 19.36
C LYS A 301 12.08 -9.83 20.16
N ASP A 302 11.64 -9.23 21.26
CA ASP A 302 12.53 -8.53 22.18
C ASP A 302 13.38 -9.53 22.97
N LYS A 303 14.40 -9.01 23.66
CA LYS A 303 15.24 -9.82 24.54
C LYS A 303 14.50 -10.19 25.83
N THR A 304 14.83 -11.33 26.41
CA THR A 304 14.37 -11.69 27.76
C THR A 304 15.12 -10.87 28.82
N ASP A 305 14.61 -10.91 30.05
CA ASP A 305 15.40 -10.47 31.20
C ASP A 305 16.67 -11.32 31.37
N SER A 306 17.72 -10.70 31.89
CA SER A 306 18.98 -11.38 32.19
C SER A 306 18.81 -12.25 33.45
N ILE A 307 19.28 -13.50 33.38
CA ILE A 307 19.30 -14.43 34.51
C ILE A 307 20.73 -14.75 34.93
N GLU A 308 20.94 -15.03 36.21
CA GLU A 308 22.24 -15.48 36.72
C GLU A 308 22.31 -17.01 36.72
N ALA A 309 23.35 -17.56 36.08
CA ALA A 309 23.67 -18.98 36.21
C ALA A 309 24.41 -19.20 37.53
N LYS A 310 23.69 -19.75 38.52
CA LYS A 310 24.26 -20.18 39.81
C LYS A 310 24.90 -21.57 39.70
#